data_AF-A0A1I1GLY8-F1
#
_entry.id   AF-A0A1I1GLY8-F1
#
_cell.length_a   1.000
_cell.length_b   1.000
_cell.length_c   1.000
_cell.angle_alpha   90.00
_cell.angle_beta   90.00
_cell.angle_gamma   90.00
#
_symmetry.space_group_name_H-M   'P 1'
#
loop_
_entity.id
_entity.type
_entity.pdbx_description
1 polymer ?
#
loop_
_entity_poly.entity_id
_entity_poly.type
_entity_poly.pdbx_seq_one_letter_code
_entity_poly.pdbx_strand_id
1 'polypeptide(L)'
;MKTKASKTKSSKTKTSRPNATLGTIARDANQYLVTDDLAGLEQLVPDAPSEREQFAIFRAQLPALLDLRGRGQAHTIAVAQLIKLLSKEPHLVEAWIDVANALTILTNSAHLALMLLPVRSDDDAWTREDFGRHLLNRARAHGDRDELAATRRAVGKLPKAPTLNLLRDPEGVMKMITTMARRAAALNPPPSGHDEAGRPGVYTLQQAESLEAFFDASPDLGELFDQARALVMRIDGWQADGVRDEADDAAIEGAQILAYARLMRVALWPARSDADVTTKIAARNLVAARDTDPDRFRALWELAFGQGETIAGQSDRFRRVGKAD
;
A
#
# COMPACT_ATOMS: atom_id res chain seq x y z
N MET A 1 -2.14 -59.50 -51.07
CA MET A 1 -1.09 -58.46 -50.89
C MET A 1 -1.58 -57.46 -49.86
N LYS A 2 -0.84 -57.30 -48.75
CA LYS A 2 -1.22 -56.45 -47.60
C LYS A 2 -0.84 -55.00 -47.88
N THR A 3 -1.83 -54.12 -47.80
CA THR A 3 -1.70 -52.65 -47.81
C THR A 3 -0.97 -52.18 -46.54
N LYS A 4 0.19 -51.53 -46.70
CA LYS A 4 0.88 -50.82 -45.62
C LYS A 4 0.44 -49.35 -45.64
N ALA A 5 -0.30 -48.95 -44.62
CA ALA A 5 -0.60 -47.55 -44.34
C ALA A 5 0.66 -46.84 -43.82
N SER A 6 1.06 -45.78 -44.51
CA SER A 6 2.09 -44.84 -44.08
C SER A 6 1.56 -44.00 -42.92
N LYS A 7 2.16 -44.13 -41.74
CA LYS A 7 1.92 -43.24 -40.59
C LYS A 7 2.81 -42.00 -40.74
N THR A 8 2.22 -40.90 -41.19
CA THR A 8 2.81 -39.57 -41.09
C THR A 8 2.87 -39.18 -39.62
N LYS A 9 4.07 -39.19 -39.02
CA LYS A 9 4.30 -38.62 -37.69
C LYS A 9 4.19 -37.10 -37.77
N SER A 10 3.04 -36.59 -37.35
CA SER A 10 2.86 -35.16 -37.03
C SER A 10 3.78 -34.83 -35.84
N SER A 11 4.87 -34.12 -36.13
CA SER A 11 5.72 -33.53 -35.11
C SER A 11 4.95 -32.42 -34.42
N LYS A 12 4.43 -32.71 -33.22
CA LYS A 12 3.96 -31.68 -32.30
C LYS A 12 5.13 -30.75 -31.97
N THR A 13 5.17 -29.60 -32.62
CA THR A 13 5.93 -28.43 -32.20
C THR A 13 5.48 -28.07 -30.80
N LYS A 14 6.25 -28.50 -29.79
CA LYS A 14 6.20 -27.89 -28.46
C LYS A 14 6.63 -26.44 -28.65
N THR A 15 5.68 -25.52 -28.70
CA THR A 15 5.92 -24.10 -28.44
C THR A 15 6.47 -24.00 -27.02
N SER A 16 7.81 -24.06 -26.93
CA SER A 16 8.55 -23.64 -25.76
C SER A 16 8.07 -22.23 -25.43
N ARG A 17 7.37 -22.05 -24.31
CA ARG A 17 7.12 -20.69 -23.80
C ARG A 17 8.49 -20.02 -23.73
N PRO A 18 8.69 -18.84 -24.36
CA PRO A 18 9.97 -18.15 -24.26
C PRO A 18 10.28 -18.01 -22.77
N ASN A 19 11.49 -18.39 -22.38
CA ASN A 19 11.97 -18.20 -21.02
C ASN A 19 11.99 -16.69 -20.77
N ALA A 20 10.91 -16.15 -20.20
CA ALA A 20 10.85 -14.73 -19.87
C ALA A 20 12.01 -14.39 -18.94
N THR A 21 12.81 -13.41 -19.38
CA THR A 21 13.94 -12.77 -18.69
C THR A 21 13.68 -11.27 -18.60
N LEU A 22 14.36 -10.55 -17.69
CA LEU A 22 14.20 -9.09 -17.55
C LEU A 22 14.61 -8.36 -18.82
N GLY A 23 15.71 -8.80 -19.44
CA GLY A 23 16.18 -8.21 -20.70
C GLY A 23 15.20 -8.32 -21.87
N THR A 24 14.14 -9.13 -21.74
CA THR A 24 13.10 -9.32 -22.77
C THR A 24 11.79 -8.60 -22.47
N ILE A 25 11.67 -7.91 -21.33
CA ILE A 25 10.49 -7.09 -21.03
C ILE A 25 10.52 -5.87 -21.95
N ALA A 26 9.53 -5.78 -22.84
CA ALA A 26 9.32 -4.59 -23.66
C ALA A 26 8.97 -3.41 -22.75
N ARG A 27 9.85 -2.41 -22.70
CA ARG A 27 9.61 -1.17 -21.96
C ARG A 27 8.53 -0.35 -22.67
N ASP A 28 7.61 0.18 -21.90
CA ASP A 28 6.67 1.18 -22.38
C ASP A 28 7.44 2.48 -22.62
N ALA A 29 7.33 3.03 -23.83
CA ALA A 29 8.03 4.27 -24.21
C ALA A 29 7.38 5.52 -23.62
N ASN A 30 6.18 5.39 -23.05
CA ASN A 30 5.49 6.53 -22.47
C ASN A 30 5.82 6.69 -20.98
N GLN A 31 5.86 7.94 -20.52
CA GLN A 31 6.05 8.27 -19.11
C GLN A 31 4.71 8.48 -18.41
N TYR A 32 4.53 7.81 -17.28
CA TYR A 32 3.34 7.92 -16.43
C TYR A 32 3.71 8.62 -15.13
N LEU A 33 2.87 9.56 -14.69
CA LEU A 33 3.01 10.17 -13.37
C LEU A 33 2.51 9.17 -12.30
N VAL A 34 3.44 8.52 -11.63
CA VAL A 34 3.16 7.56 -10.56
C VAL A 34 2.84 8.31 -9.26
N THR A 35 1.82 7.85 -8.55
CA THR A 35 1.42 8.38 -7.24
C THR A 35 1.11 7.21 -6.31
N ASP A 36 1.67 7.24 -5.10
CA ASP A 36 1.37 6.23 -4.07
C ASP A 36 0.03 6.50 -3.37
N ASP A 37 -0.59 5.48 -2.79
CA ASP A 37 -1.94 5.58 -2.22
C ASP A 37 -2.06 6.59 -1.06
N LEU A 38 -1.04 6.71 -0.20
CA LEU A 38 -1.00 7.71 0.87
C LEU A 38 -0.91 9.13 0.29
N ALA A 39 -0.10 9.34 -0.75
CA ALA A 39 -0.04 10.63 -1.46
C ALA A 39 -1.36 10.96 -2.17
N GLY A 40 -2.01 9.93 -2.73
CA GLY A 40 -3.31 10.08 -3.40
C GLY A 40 -4.43 10.52 -2.46
N LEU A 41 -4.35 10.21 -1.16
CA LEU A 41 -5.30 10.74 -0.19
C LEU A 41 -5.23 12.27 -0.11
N GLU A 42 -4.04 12.86 -0.21
CA GLU A 42 -3.86 14.32 -0.12
C GLU A 42 -4.57 15.04 -1.28
N GLN A 43 -4.67 14.41 -2.45
CA GLN A 43 -5.36 14.95 -3.62
C GLN A 43 -6.89 14.91 -3.50
N LEU A 44 -7.43 14.18 -2.51
CA LEU A 44 -8.87 14.12 -2.25
C LEU A 44 -9.34 15.24 -1.32
N VAL A 45 -8.42 16.07 -0.79
CA VAL A 45 -8.79 17.19 0.08
C VAL A 45 -9.42 18.29 -0.78
N PRO A 46 -10.72 18.59 -0.63
CA PRO A 46 -11.40 19.55 -1.48
C PRO A 46 -11.15 20.99 -1.02
N ASP A 47 -11.41 21.96 -1.89
CA ASP A 47 -11.62 23.34 -1.43
C ASP A 47 -12.96 23.44 -0.71
N ALA A 48 -12.98 24.03 0.48
CA ALA A 48 -14.21 24.28 1.25
C ALA A 48 -14.14 25.62 2.01
N PRO A 49 -15.30 26.20 2.36
CA PRO A 49 -15.37 27.47 3.11
C PRO A 49 -14.64 27.47 4.47
N SER A 50 -14.49 26.30 5.09
CA SER A 50 -13.75 26.15 6.35
C SER A 50 -12.95 24.85 6.36
N GLU A 51 -11.87 24.82 7.15
CA GLU A 51 -11.04 23.62 7.32
C GLU A 51 -11.84 22.45 7.92
N ARG A 52 -12.77 22.70 8.85
CA ARG A 52 -13.59 21.64 9.43
C ARG A 52 -14.46 20.99 8.36
N GLU A 53 -15.14 21.80 7.55
CA GLU A 53 -15.93 21.32 6.42
C GLU A 53 -15.06 20.59 5.40
N GLN A 54 -13.88 21.13 5.08
CA GLN A 54 -12.90 20.50 4.19
C GLN A 54 -12.56 19.07 4.65
N PHE A 55 -12.20 18.86 5.92
CA PHE A 55 -11.83 17.53 6.40
C PHE A 55 -13.02 16.59 6.58
N ALA A 56 -14.20 17.11 6.91
CA ALA A 56 -15.43 16.30 6.94
C ALA A 56 -15.79 15.78 5.54
N ILE A 57 -15.69 16.63 4.51
CA ILE A 57 -15.92 16.23 3.11
C ILE A 57 -14.82 15.26 2.65
N PHE A 58 -13.56 15.55 2.93
CA PHE A 58 -12.43 14.64 2.64
C PHE A 58 -12.70 13.24 3.21
N ARG A 59 -13.13 13.14 4.49
CA ARG A 59 -13.47 11.89 5.14
C ARG A 59 -14.58 11.13 4.39
N ALA A 60 -15.57 11.84 3.86
CA ALA A 60 -16.64 11.21 3.06
C ALA A 60 -16.15 10.69 1.70
N GLN A 61 -15.12 11.31 1.11
CA GLN A 61 -14.58 10.99 -0.22
C GLN A 61 -13.49 9.91 -0.24
N LEU A 62 -13.12 9.37 0.91
CA LEU A 62 -12.07 8.34 1.00
C LEU A 62 -12.32 7.14 0.05
N PRO A 63 -11.27 6.49 -0.48
CA PRO A 63 -11.43 5.36 -1.40
C PRO A 63 -11.94 4.10 -0.70
N ALA A 64 -12.55 3.19 -1.46
CA ALA A 64 -12.95 1.88 -0.94
C ALA A 64 -11.71 1.05 -0.57
N LEU A 65 -11.77 0.26 0.52
CA LEU A 65 -10.62 -0.53 0.96
C LEU A 65 -10.26 -1.63 -0.05
N LEU A 66 -11.27 -2.14 -0.76
CA LEU A 66 -11.09 -3.19 -1.75
C LEU A 66 -10.24 -2.71 -2.93
N ASP A 67 -10.34 -1.43 -3.31
CA ASP A 67 -9.54 -0.86 -4.40
C ASP A 67 -8.07 -0.72 -3.98
N LEU A 68 -7.83 -0.22 -2.75
CA LEU A 68 -6.49 -0.15 -2.15
C LEU A 68 -5.86 -1.55 -2.09
N ARG A 69 -6.66 -2.55 -1.70
CA ARG A 69 -6.20 -3.92 -1.64
C ARG A 69 -5.82 -4.47 -3.02
N GLY A 70 -6.63 -4.20 -4.03
CA GLY A 70 -6.36 -4.62 -5.40
C GLY A 70 -5.04 -4.07 -5.92
N ARG A 71 -4.79 -2.76 -5.71
CA ARG A 71 -3.52 -2.13 -6.08
C ARG A 71 -2.33 -2.74 -5.33
N GLY A 72 -2.40 -2.84 -4.01
CA GLY A 72 -1.33 -3.45 -3.20
C GLY A 72 -1.04 -4.91 -3.60
N GLN A 73 -2.07 -5.69 -3.94
CA GLN A 73 -1.91 -7.06 -4.45
C GLN A 73 -1.23 -7.09 -5.82
N ALA A 74 -1.64 -6.22 -6.74
CA ALA A 74 -1.03 -6.14 -8.07
C ALA A 74 0.47 -5.80 -7.99
N HIS A 75 0.84 -4.82 -7.15
CA HIS A 75 2.25 -4.47 -6.94
C HIS A 75 3.02 -5.57 -6.21
N THR A 76 2.40 -6.27 -5.24
CA THR A 76 3.01 -7.44 -4.59
C THR A 76 3.36 -8.53 -5.62
N ILE A 77 2.46 -8.80 -6.56
CA ILE A 77 2.69 -9.75 -7.65
C ILE A 77 3.83 -9.26 -8.56
N ALA A 78 3.88 -7.97 -8.88
CA ALA A 78 4.94 -7.38 -9.69
C ALA A 78 6.32 -7.50 -8.99
N VAL A 79 6.42 -7.24 -7.68
CA VAL A 79 7.65 -7.44 -6.90
C VAL A 79 8.07 -8.90 -6.91
N ALA A 80 7.15 -9.84 -6.66
CA ALA A 80 7.45 -11.26 -6.67
C ALA A 80 7.93 -11.74 -8.06
N GLN A 81 7.33 -11.21 -9.13
CA GLN A 81 7.75 -11.46 -10.49
C GLN A 81 9.15 -10.89 -10.76
N LEU A 82 9.43 -9.66 -10.35
CA LEU A 82 10.75 -9.04 -10.49
C LEU A 82 11.84 -9.86 -9.80
N ILE A 83 11.64 -10.23 -8.53
CA ILE A 83 12.57 -11.08 -7.76
C ILE A 83 12.82 -12.41 -8.48
N LYS A 84 11.77 -13.04 -9.00
CA LYS A 84 11.88 -14.30 -9.75
C LYS A 84 12.66 -14.15 -11.05
N LEU A 85 12.62 -13.00 -11.70
CA LEU A 85 13.37 -12.76 -12.92
C LEU A 85 14.83 -12.36 -12.60
N LEU A 86 15.05 -11.53 -11.57
CA LEU A 86 16.39 -11.17 -11.07
C LEU A 86 17.18 -12.39 -10.62
N SER A 87 16.54 -13.40 -10.03
CA SER A 87 17.23 -14.65 -9.66
C SER A 87 17.79 -15.42 -10.86
N LYS A 88 17.29 -15.16 -12.08
CA LYS A 88 17.83 -15.71 -13.33
C LYS A 88 18.91 -14.83 -13.95
N GLU A 89 18.89 -13.52 -13.67
CA GLU A 89 19.82 -12.53 -14.21
C GLU A 89 20.38 -11.63 -13.09
N PRO A 90 21.19 -12.17 -12.15
CA PRO A 90 21.62 -11.40 -10.96
C PRO A 90 22.46 -10.17 -11.26
N HIS A 91 23.11 -10.14 -12.42
CA HIS A 91 23.88 -8.99 -12.89
C HIS A 91 23.01 -7.75 -13.17
N LEU A 92 21.68 -7.89 -13.22
CA LEU A 92 20.73 -6.80 -13.44
C LEU A 92 20.19 -6.20 -12.13
N VAL A 93 20.61 -6.67 -10.95
CA VAL A 93 20.09 -6.19 -9.65
C VAL A 93 20.25 -4.68 -9.51
N GLU A 94 21.46 -4.14 -9.75
CA GLU A 94 21.72 -2.70 -9.64
C GLU A 94 20.85 -1.88 -10.60
N ALA A 95 20.59 -2.38 -11.80
CA ALA A 95 19.79 -1.68 -12.80
C ALA A 95 18.28 -1.68 -12.51
N TRP A 96 17.81 -2.54 -11.59
CA TRP A 96 16.37 -2.71 -11.30
C TRP A 96 16.03 -2.47 -9.83
N ILE A 97 17.01 -2.15 -8.98
CA ILE A 97 16.78 -1.95 -7.55
C ILE A 97 15.82 -0.78 -7.29
N ASP A 98 15.84 0.25 -8.14
CA ASP A 98 14.94 1.40 -8.04
C ASP A 98 13.51 1.05 -8.41
N VAL A 99 13.32 0.24 -9.45
CA VAL A 99 12.02 -0.33 -9.79
C VAL A 99 11.48 -1.19 -8.64
N ALA A 100 12.34 -2.02 -8.03
CA ALA A 100 11.96 -2.85 -6.89
C ALA A 100 11.57 -2.01 -5.67
N ASN A 101 12.31 -0.94 -5.38
CA ASN A 101 12.02 -0.02 -4.29
C ASN A 101 10.73 0.78 -4.53
N ALA A 102 10.53 1.29 -5.75
CA ALA A 102 9.30 1.96 -6.16
C ALA A 102 8.08 1.07 -5.91
N LEU A 103 8.09 -0.16 -6.44
CA LEU A 103 7.01 -1.12 -6.26
C LEU A 103 6.79 -1.51 -4.79
N THR A 104 7.86 -1.57 -3.99
CA THR A 104 7.79 -1.83 -2.55
C THR A 104 7.12 -0.68 -1.82
N ILE A 105 7.45 0.58 -2.15
CA ILE A 105 6.77 1.76 -1.60
C ILE A 105 5.29 1.76 -2.00
N LEU A 106 4.96 1.52 -3.26
CA LEU A 106 3.57 1.46 -3.73
C LEU A 106 2.77 0.38 -2.99
N THR A 107 3.35 -0.82 -2.86
CA THR A 107 2.75 -1.94 -2.11
C THR A 107 2.48 -1.57 -0.65
N ASN A 108 3.48 -1.02 0.03
CA ASN A 108 3.37 -0.67 1.45
C ASN A 108 2.43 0.52 1.67
N SER A 109 2.48 1.53 0.81
CA SER A 109 1.56 2.67 0.84
C SER A 109 0.10 2.23 0.72
N ALA A 110 -0.21 1.33 -0.23
CA ALA A 110 -1.55 0.75 -0.40
C ALA A 110 -2.02 0.00 0.85
N HIS A 111 -1.15 -0.82 1.44
CA HIS A 111 -1.46 -1.59 2.66
C HIS A 111 -1.64 -0.71 3.89
N LEU A 112 -0.81 0.32 4.05
CA LEU A 112 -0.90 1.28 5.15
C LEU A 112 -2.19 2.09 5.03
N ALA A 113 -2.49 2.62 3.83
CA ALA A 113 -3.75 3.31 3.55
C ALA A 113 -4.95 2.39 3.87
N LEU A 114 -4.94 1.14 3.40
CA LEU A 114 -6.00 0.17 3.67
C LEU A 114 -6.25 -0.01 5.16
N MET A 115 -5.21 -0.04 5.98
CA MET A 115 -5.35 -0.19 7.43
C MET A 115 -5.67 1.12 8.17
N LEU A 116 -5.30 2.27 7.60
CA LEU A 116 -5.53 3.60 8.15
C LEU A 116 -7.00 4.03 8.06
N LEU A 117 -7.65 3.81 6.91
CA LEU A 117 -8.98 4.33 6.62
C LEU A 117 -10.10 3.69 7.49
N PRO A 118 -11.30 4.27 7.63
CA PRO A 118 -12.41 3.63 8.34
C PRO A 118 -13.08 2.52 7.51
N VAL A 119 -13.77 1.59 8.18
CA VAL A 119 -14.67 0.63 7.49
C VAL A 119 -15.99 1.33 7.25
N ARG A 120 -16.48 1.35 6.00
CA ARG A 120 -17.74 2.02 5.64
C ARG A 120 -18.77 1.09 4.98
N SER A 121 -18.37 -0.14 4.66
CA SER A 121 -19.21 -1.14 3.99
C SER A 121 -18.85 -2.57 4.40
N ASP A 122 -19.71 -3.54 4.04
CA ASP A 122 -19.44 -4.97 4.24
C ASP A 122 -18.21 -5.45 3.46
N ASP A 123 -17.95 -4.85 2.29
CA ASP A 123 -16.76 -5.15 1.49
C ASP A 123 -15.50 -4.57 2.14
N ASP A 124 -15.58 -3.38 2.75
CA ASP A 124 -14.49 -2.83 3.56
C ASP A 124 -14.21 -3.71 4.78
N ALA A 125 -15.26 -4.15 5.49
CA ALA A 125 -15.13 -4.99 6.66
C ALA A 125 -14.40 -6.30 6.31
N TRP A 126 -14.89 -6.99 5.27
CA TRP A 126 -14.24 -8.20 4.76
C TRP A 126 -12.80 -7.94 4.32
N THR A 127 -12.56 -6.84 3.59
CA THR A 127 -11.24 -6.50 3.06
C THR A 127 -10.24 -6.30 4.18
N ARG A 128 -10.60 -5.53 5.21
CA ARG A 128 -9.79 -5.29 6.39
C ARG A 128 -9.52 -6.57 7.17
N GLU A 129 -10.54 -7.39 7.37
CA GLU A 129 -10.40 -8.63 8.11
C GLU A 129 -9.46 -9.61 7.41
N ASP A 130 -9.67 -9.84 6.12
CA ASP A 130 -8.91 -10.80 5.36
C ASP A 130 -7.45 -10.33 5.16
N PHE A 131 -7.24 -9.03 4.90
CA PHE A 131 -5.89 -8.46 4.88
C PHE A 131 -5.22 -8.51 6.26
N GLY A 132 -5.94 -8.19 7.34
CA GLY A 132 -5.43 -8.26 8.70
C GLY A 132 -5.01 -9.67 9.12
N ARG A 133 -5.76 -10.71 8.70
CA ARG A 133 -5.35 -12.12 8.88
C ARG A 133 -4.06 -12.42 8.13
N HIS A 134 -3.96 -11.99 6.88
CA HIS A 134 -2.76 -12.18 6.08
C HIS A 134 -1.54 -11.52 6.74
N LEU A 135 -1.67 -10.26 7.19
CA LEU A 135 -0.59 -9.53 7.84
C LEU A 135 -0.14 -10.21 9.15
N LEU A 136 -1.09 -10.63 10.00
CA LEU A 136 -0.78 -11.38 11.23
C LEU A 136 -0.10 -12.72 10.95
N ASN A 137 -0.53 -13.45 9.92
CA ASN A 137 0.08 -14.72 9.55
C ASN A 137 1.50 -14.52 9.04
N ARG A 138 1.73 -13.50 8.21
CA ARG A 138 3.07 -13.12 7.75
C ARG A 138 3.98 -12.75 8.92
N ALA A 139 3.53 -11.86 9.82
CA ALA A 139 4.32 -11.43 10.97
C ALA A 139 4.65 -12.60 11.92
N ARG A 140 3.74 -13.57 12.08
CA ARG A 140 4.03 -14.80 12.85
C ARG A 140 5.06 -15.72 12.18
N ALA A 141 5.04 -15.79 10.86
CA ALA A 141 5.91 -16.67 10.10
C ALA A 141 7.33 -16.10 9.89
N HIS A 142 7.43 -14.77 9.75
CA HIS A 142 8.64 -14.12 9.28
C HIS A 142 9.05 -12.87 10.06
N GLY A 143 8.14 -12.30 10.87
CA GLY A 143 8.42 -11.08 11.62
C GLY A 143 9.13 -11.36 12.93
N ASP A 144 9.83 -10.34 13.44
CA ASP A 144 10.36 -10.37 14.78
C ASP A 144 9.28 -10.09 15.84
N ARG A 145 9.67 -10.06 17.11
CA ARG A 145 8.75 -9.85 18.23
C ARG A 145 8.09 -8.47 18.17
N ASP A 146 8.83 -7.46 17.74
CA ASP A 146 8.38 -6.06 17.74
C ASP A 146 7.45 -5.82 16.54
N GLU A 147 7.79 -6.34 15.36
CA GLU A 147 6.93 -6.33 14.17
C GLU A 147 5.61 -7.06 14.43
N LEU A 148 5.66 -8.22 15.10
CA LEU A 148 4.44 -8.96 15.47
C LEU A 148 3.59 -8.19 16.48
N ALA A 149 4.21 -7.49 17.43
CA ALA A 149 3.50 -6.65 18.41
C ALA A 149 2.83 -5.44 17.74
N ALA A 150 3.56 -4.71 16.88
CA ALA A 150 3.03 -3.62 16.08
C ALA A 150 1.90 -4.10 15.17
N THR A 151 2.08 -5.23 14.47
CA THR A 151 1.04 -5.83 13.62
C THR A 151 -0.23 -6.14 14.41
N ARG A 152 -0.13 -6.69 15.63
CA ARG A 152 -1.30 -6.96 16.48
C ARG A 152 -2.03 -5.69 16.88
N ARG A 153 -1.32 -4.62 17.22
CA ARG A 153 -1.92 -3.32 17.56
C ARG A 153 -2.58 -2.65 16.35
N ALA A 154 -1.92 -2.70 15.19
CA ALA A 154 -2.45 -2.17 13.93
C ALA A 154 -3.71 -2.90 13.45
N VAL A 155 -3.71 -4.25 13.50
CA VAL A 155 -4.85 -5.07 13.05
C VAL A 155 -5.99 -5.09 14.07
N GLY A 156 -5.67 -5.02 15.36
CA GLY A 156 -6.64 -5.12 16.43
C GLY A 156 -7.31 -6.51 16.50
N LYS A 157 -8.51 -6.54 17.09
CA LYS A 157 -9.26 -7.79 17.27
C LYS A 157 -10.04 -8.14 16.01
N LEU A 158 -9.67 -9.24 15.37
CA LEU A 158 -10.42 -9.80 14.25
C LEU A 158 -11.59 -10.66 14.73
N PRO A 159 -12.76 -10.62 14.07
CA PRO A 159 -13.86 -11.50 14.39
C PRO A 159 -13.49 -12.96 14.11
N LYS A 160 -14.22 -13.90 14.72
CA LYS A 160 -14.08 -15.32 14.37
C LYS A 160 -14.67 -15.52 12.97
N ALA A 161 -13.97 -16.27 12.12
CA ALA A 161 -14.48 -16.61 10.80
C ALA A 161 -15.82 -17.37 10.98
N PRO A 162 -16.90 -16.93 10.31
CA PRO A 162 -18.18 -17.61 10.43
C PRO A 162 -18.07 -19.02 9.84
N THR A 163 -18.58 -20.01 10.55
CA THR A 163 -18.73 -21.37 10.03
C THR A 163 -19.92 -21.38 9.08
N LEU A 164 -19.67 -21.25 7.78
CA LEU A 164 -20.73 -21.28 6.76
C LEU A 164 -21.26 -22.71 6.59
N ASN A 165 -22.56 -22.90 6.83
CA ASN A 165 -23.23 -24.18 6.60
C ASN A 165 -23.87 -24.18 5.20
N LEU A 166 -23.03 -24.39 4.19
CA LEU A 166 -23.34 -24.21 2.75
C LEU A 166 -24.41 -25.17 2.20
N LEU A 167 -24.86 -26.17 2.97
CA LEU A 167 -25.77 -27.23 2.51
C LEU A 167 -27.26 -26.87 2.59
N ARG A 168 -27.64 -25.73 3.19
CA ARG A 168 -29.06 -25.41 3.49
C ARG A 168 -29.61 -24.13 2.87
N ASP A 169 -28.81 -23.39 2.10
CA ASP A 169 -29.22 -22.08 1.56
C ASP A 169 -28.69 -21.84 0.13
N PRO A 170 -29.40 -22.33 -0.91
CA PRO A 170 -29.01 -22.14 -2.31
C PRO A 170 -28.96 -20.66 -2.75
N GLU A 171 -29.85 -19.81 -2.22
CA GLU A 171 -29.86 -18.37 -2.52
C GLU A 171 -28.66 -17.68 -1.88
N GLY A 172 -28.33 -18.04 -0.63
CA GLY A 172 -27.11 -17.60 0.05
C GLY A 172 -25.84 -18.01 -0.69
N VAL A 173 -25.80 -19.20 -1.29
CA VAL A 173 -24.68 -19.64 -2.14
C VAL A 173 -24.54 -18.76 -3.38
N MET A 174 -25.63 -18.43 -4.08
CA MET A 174 -25.57 -17.55 -5.26
C MET A 174 -25.11 -16.13 -4.89
N LYS A 175 -25.61 -15.57 -3.78
CA LYS A 175 -25.16 -14.27 -3.26
C LYS A 175 -23.68 -14.30 -2.90
N MET A 176 -23.21 -15.38 -2.26
CA MET A 176 -21.80 -15.58 -1.93
C MET A 176 -20.93 -15.63 -3.19
N ILE A 177 -21.30 -16.44 -4.19
CA ILE A 177 -20.54 -16.55 -5.45
C ILE A 177 -20.43 -15.19 -6.14
N THR A 178 -21.54 -14.45 -6.23
CA THR A 178 -21.56 -13.12 -6.85
C THR A 178 -20.66 -12.13 -6.10
N THR A 179 -20.71 -12.16 -4.76
CA THR A 179 -19.87 -11.31 -3.90
C THR A 179 -18.38 -11.67 -4.05
N MET A 180 -18.06 -12.96 -4.07
CA MET A 180 -16.69 -13.45 -4.27
C MET A 180 -16.15 -13.12 -5.66
N ALA A 181 -16.97 -13.23 -6.70
CA ALA A 181 -16.58 -12.85 -8.06
C ALA A 181 -16.28 -11.35 -8.16
N ARG A 182 -17.11 -10.50 -7.57
CA ARG A 182 -16.86 -9.05 -7.48
C ARG A 182 -15.55 -8.74 -6.76
N ARG A 183 -15.32 -9.35 -5.59
CA ARG A 183 -14.07 -9.18 -4.82
C ARG A 183 -12.87 -9.68 -5.61
N ALA A 184 -12.95 -10.84 -6.24
CA ALA A 184 -11.86 -11.39 -7.05
C ALA A 184 -11.53 -10.50 -8.26
N ALA A 185 -12.52 -9.88 -8.89
CA ALA A 185 -12.30 -8.92 -9.96
C ALA A 185 -11.56 -7.67 -9.45
N ALA A 186 -12.00 -7.10 -8.32
CA ALA A 186 -11.36 -5.93 -7.73
C ALA A 186 -9.94 -6.20 -7.21
N LEU A 187 -9.62 -7.45 -6.86
CA LEU A 187 -8.26 -7.87 -6.48
C LEU A 187 -7.30 -8.04 -7.67
N ASN A 188 -7.80 -7.92 -8.90
CA ASN A 188 -6.99 -7.94 -10.12
C ASN A 188 -7.31 -6.71 -10.99
N PRO A 189 -7.05 -5.49 -10.48
CA PRO A 189 -7.29 -4.29 -11.25
C PRO A 189 -6.40 -4.25 -12.50
N PRO A 190 -6.88 -3.68 -13.61
CA PRO A 190 -6.05 -3.50 -14.79
C PRO A 190 -4.89 -2.52 -14.52
N PRO A 191 -3.78 -2.61 -15.26
CA PRO A 191 -2.74 -1.58 -15.26
C PRO A 191 -3.32 -0.19 -15.56
N SER A 192 -2.81 0.84 -14.89
CA SER A 192 -3.23 2.21 -15.12
C SER A 192 -2.72 2.72 -16.47
N GLY A 193 -3.62 3.40 -17.18
CA GLY A 193 -3.32 4.06 -18.46
C GLY A 193 -2.91 5.52 -18.29
N HIS A 194 -2.61 6.19 -19.42
CA HIS A 194 -2.20 7.60 -19.46
C HIS A 194 -3.24 8.56 -18.91
N ASP A 195 -4.52 8.25 -19.12
CA ASP A 195 -5.63 9.14 -18.77
C ASP A 195 -5.88 9.22 -17.25
N GLU A 196 -5.18 8.40 -16.46
CA GLU A 196 -5.27 8.36 -14.99
C GLU A 196 -4.06 9.04 -14.31
N ALA A 197 -3.28 9.83 -15.05
CA ALA A 197 -2.06 10.47 -14.57
C ALA A 197 -2.27 11.23 -13.25
N GLY A 198 -1.36 11.00 -12.30
CA GLY A 198 -1.37 11.64 -10.99
C GLY A 198 -2.30 10.99 -9.96
N ARG A 199 -3.13 10.01 -10.34
CA ARG A 199 -3.93 9.23 -9.38
C ARG A 199 -3.21 7.94 -8.99
N PRO A 200 -3.46 7.39 -7.79
CA PRO A 200 -2.97 6.07 -7.43
C PRO A 200 -3.46 5.00 -8.42
N GLY A 201 -2.53 4.17 -8.88
CA GLY A 201 -2.74 3.29 -10.00
C GLY A 201 -1.97 1.97 -9.91
N VAL A 202 -2.22 1.07 -10.86
CA VAL A 202 -1.47 -0.19 -10.98
C VAL A 202 -0.35 -0.01 -11.99
N TYR A 203 0.88 -0.26 -11.56
CA TYR A 203 2.07 -0.07 -12.38
C TYR A 203 2.79 -1.40 -12.57
N THR A 204 3.25 -1.65 -13.79
CA THR A 204 3.83 -2.92 -14.24
C THR A 204 5.33 -2.79 -14.49
N LEU A 205 6.02 -3.93 -14.65
CA LEU A 205 7.47 -3.93 -14.94
C LEU A 205 7.81 -3.32 -16.30
N GLN A 206 6.85 -3.26 -17.22
CA GLN A 206 6.97 -2.58 -18.51
C GLN A 206 7.13 -1.06 -18.32
N GLN A 207 6.60 -0.50 -17.23
CA GLN A 207 6.67 0.93 -16.88
C GLN A 207 7.87 1.25 -15.98
N ALA A 208 8.97 0.50 -16.12
CA ALA A 208 10.18 0.61 -15.28
C ALA A 208 10.70 2.05 -15.19
N GLU A 209 10.76 2.78 -16.30
CA GLU A 209 11.28 4.16 -16.33
C GLU A 209 10.41 5.15 -15.53
N SER A 210 9.09 4.92 -15.52
CA SER A 210 8.17 5.73 -14.69
C SER A 210 8.32 5.40 -13.21
N LEU A 211 8.57 4.13 -12.87
CA LEU A 211 8.82 3.67 -11.51
C LEU A 211 10.17 4.18 -10.97
N GLU A 212 11.21 4.20 -11.81
CA GLU A 212 12.51 4.81 -11.51
C GLU A 212 12.35 6.31 -11.25
N ALA A 213 11.71 7.04 -12.17
CA ALA A 213 11.48 8.48 -12.01
C ALA A 213 10.67 8.82 -10.75
N PHE A 214 9.65 8.02 -10.43
CA PHE A 214 8.88 8.14 -9.19
C PHE A 214 9.75 7.98 -7.95
N PHE A 215 10.59 6.95 -7.93
CA PHE A 215 11.46 6.70 -6.80
C PHE A 215 12.52 7.78 -6.67
N ASP A 216 13.09 8.25 -7.78
CA ASP A 216 14.06 9.34 -7.79
C ASP A 216 13.47 10.66 -7.29
N ALA A 217 12.21 10.95 -7.64
CA ALA A 217 11.44 12.09 -7.16
C ALA A 217 10.87 11.87 -5.74
N SER A 218 11.76 11.54 -4.79
CA SER A 218 11.40 11.41 -3.36
C SER A 218 10.63 12.64 -2.86
N PRO A 219 9.58 12.47 -2.04
CA PRO A 219 8.89 13.59 -1.43
C PRO A 219 9.81 14.35 -0.48
N ASP A 220 9.53 15.64 -0.28
CA ASP A 220 10.16 16.43 0.78
C ASP A 220 9.62 15.96 2.14
N LEU A 221 10.45 15.21 2.87
CA LEU A 221 10.06 14.65 4.15
C LEU A 221 9.84 15.74 5.19
N GLY A 222 10.63 16.82 5.15
CA GLY A 222 10.53 17.95 6.07
C GLY A 222 9.20 18.67 5.91
N GLU A 223 8.82 18.97 4.67
CA GLU A 223 7.53 19.56 4.35
C GLU A 223 6.37 18.66 4.81
N LEU A 224 6.41 17.36 4.50
CA LEU A 224 5.39 16.42 4.95
C LEU A 224 5.25 16.38 6.47
N PHE A 225 6.37 16.41 7.19
CA PHE A 225 6.36 16.44 8.66
C PHE A 225 5.77 17.75 9.20
N ASP A 226 6.16 18.90 8.66
CA ASP A 226 5.63 20.19 9.09
C ASP A 226 4.12 20.31 8.84
N GLN A 227 3.66 19.87 7.66
CA GLN A 227 2.25 19.82 7.33
C GLN A 227 1.48 18.86 8.26
N ALA A 228 2.04 17.69 8.58
CA ALA A 228 1.41 16.76 9.51
C ALA A 228 1.35 17.32 10.94
N ARG A 229 2.43 17.96 11.40
CA ARG A 229 2.50 18.60 12.71
C ARG A 229 1.48 19.72 12.85
N ALA A 230 1.29 20.53 11.81
CA ALA A 230 0.28 21.58 11.78
C ALA A 230 -1.14 21.01 11.93
N LEU A 231 -1.46 19.93 11.20
CA LEU A 231 -2.75 19.24 11.34
C LEU A 231 -2.95 18.68 12.75
N VAL A 232 -1.92 18.08 13.31
CA VAL A 232 -1.95 17.54 14.67
C VAL A 232 -2.26 18.63 15.69
N MET A 233 -1.58 19.78 15.63
CA MET A 233 -1.87 20.93 16.51
C MET A 233 -3.31 21.45 16.32
N ARG A 234 -3.82 21.40 15.09
CA ARG A 234 -5.17 21.82 14.76
C ARG A 234 -6.22 20.90 15.37
N ILE A 235 -5.99 19.59 15.28
CA ILE A 235 -6.82 18.55 15.90
C ILE A 235 -6.86 18.75 17.42
N ASP A 236 -5.70 18.97 18.06
CA ASP A 236 -5.63 19.22 19.50
C ASP A 236 -6.45 20.45 19.91
N GLY A 237 -6.41 21.51 19.11
CA GLY A 237 -7.24 22.70 19.30
C GLY A 237 -8.74 22.39 19.22
N TRP A 238 -9.20 21.72 18.16
CA TRP A 238 -10.61 21.34 18.01
C TRP A 238 -11.08 20.40 19.10
N GLN A 239 -10.20 19.51 19.57
CA GLN A 239 -10.56 18.59 20.64
C GLN A 239 -10.76 19.30 21.98
N ALA A 240 -10.09 20.44 22.20
CA ALA A 240 -10.19 21.24 23.41
C ALA A 240 -11.41 22.19 23.43
N ASP A 241 -11.97 22.56 22.28
CA ASP A 241 -13.05 23.55 22.13
C ASP A 241 -14.40 23.13 22.76
N GLY A 242 -14.58 21.88 23.18
CA GLY A 242 -15.79 21.39 23.86
C GLY A 242 -16.82 20.74 22.93
N VAL A 243 -18.13 20.96 23.19
CA VAL A 243 -19.26 20.20 22.62
C VAL A 243 -19.09 19.93 21.13
N ARG A 244 -19.07 18.64 20.75
CA ARG A 244 -18.87 18.16 19.39
C ARG A 244 -20.18 17.65 18.80
N ASP A 245 -20.42 17.98 17.54
CA ASP A 245 -21.41 17.32 16.73
C ASP A 245 -20.76 16.26 15.80
N GLU A 246 -21.59 15.56 15.03
CA GLU A 246 -21.11 14.52 14.11
C GLU A 246 -20.20 15.09 13.00
N ALA A 247 -20.36 16.36 12.63
CA ALA A 247 -19.53 17.00 11.62
C ALA A 247 -18.13 17.33 12.17
N ASP A 248 -18.05 17.77 13.42
CA ASP A 248 -16.77 17.97 14.13
C ASP A 248 -16.01 16.65 14.29
N ASP A 249 -16.69 15.55 14.64
CA ASP A 249 -16.06 14.23 14.74
C ASP A 249 -15.55 13.73 13.37
N ALA A 250 -16.32 13.94 12.30
CA ALA A 250 -15.89 13.60 10.95
C ALA A 250 -14.69 14.44 10.48
N ALA A 251 -14.66 15.73 10.82
CA ALA A 251 -13.54 16.62 10.52
C ALA A 251 -12.26 16.21 11.27
N ILE A 252 -12.38 15.87 12.56
CA ILE A 252 -11.27 15.37 13.37
C ILE A 252 -10.74 14.05 12.79
N GLU A 253 -11.62 13.09 12.48
CA GLU A 253 -11.21 11.81 11.88
C GLU A 253 -10.52 12.03 10.53
N GLY A 254 -11.07 12.91 9.67
CA GLY A 254 -10.47 13.27 8.39
C GLY A 254 -9.08 13.90 8.53
N ALA A 255 -8.93 14.88 9.42
CA ALA A 255 -7.64 15.52 9.68
C ALA A 255 -6.62 14.53 10.27
N GLN A 256 -7.04 13.63 11.17
CA GLN A 256 -6.17 12.58 11.73
C GLN A 256 -5.70 11.62 10.64
N ILE A 257 -6.58 11.17 9.75
CA ILE A 257 -6.22 10.31 8.62
C ILE A 257 -5.18 10.99 7.73
N LEU A 258 -5.38 12.27 7.38
CA LEU A 258 -4.44 13.00 6.54
C LEU A 258 -3.08 13.21 7.23
N ALA A 259 -3.09 13.58 8.52
CA ALA A 259 -1.87 13.75 9.30
C ALA A 259 -1.05 12.45 9.36
N TYR A 260 -1.72 11.34 9.67
CA TYR A 260 -1.05 10.04 9.74
C TYR A 260 -0.65 9.50 8.36
N ALA A 261 -1.36 9.81 7.29
CA ALA A 261 -0.92 9.48 5.94
C ALA A 261 0.42 10.14 5.61
N ARG A 262 0.57 11.44 5.92
CA ARG A 262 1.83 12.18 5.76
C ARG A 262 2.94 11.62 6.65
N LEU A 263 2.66 11.36 7.93
CA LEU A 263 3.65 10.78 8.85
C LEU A 263 4.10 9.37 8.43
N MET A 264 3.19 8.56 7.88
CA MET A 264 3.52 7.24 7.32
C MET A 264 4.37 7.37 6.06
N ARG A 265 4.15 8.38 5.21
CA ARG A 265 5.05 8.67 4.06
C ARG A 265 6.44 9.07 4.55
N VAL A 266 6.54 9.93 5.57
CA VAL A 266 7.82 10.28 6.22
C VAL A 266 8.55 9.03 6.72
N ALA A 267 7.83 8.09 7.32
CA ALA A 267 8.40 6.85 7.83
C ALA A 267 8.82 5.86 6.72
N LEU A 268 7.97 5.72 5.69
CA LEU A 268 8.10 4.73 4.62
C LEU A 268 9.23 5.05 3.63
N TRP A 269 9.43 6.32 3.29
CA TRP A 269 10.46 6.71 2.32
C TRP A 269 11.87 6.63 2.95
N PRO A 270 12.89 6.14 2.24
CA PRO A 270 14.25 6.07 2.77
C PRO A 270 14.86 7.47 2.91
N ALA A 271 15.64 7.70 3.97
CA ALA A 271 16.32 8.98 4.17
C ALA A 271 17.53 9.10 3.22
N ARG A 272 17.66 10.23 2.53
CA ARG A 272 18.74 10.52 1.58
C ARG A 272 19.76 11.51 2.15
N SER A 273 19.36 12.28 3.16
CA SER A 273 20.16 13.32 3.80
C SER A 273 20.11 13.26 5.34
N ASP A 274 20.97 14.01 6.03
CA ASP A 274 20.87 14.16 7.50
C ASP A 274 19.61 14.92 7.91
N ALA A 275 19.11 15.81 7.05
CA ALA A 275 17.85 16.49 7.26
C ALA A 275 16.69 15.48 7.28
N ASP A 276 16.67 14.53 6.34
CA ASP A 276 15.67 13.45 6.31
C ASP A 276 15.72 12.57 7.57
N VAL A 277 16.93 12.23 8.03
CA VAL A 277 17.12 11.46 9.28
C VAL A 277 16.56 12.25 10.46
N THR A 278 16.88 13.54 10.56
CA THR A 278 16.38 14.43 11.62
C THR A 278 14.86 14.51 11.58
N THR A 279 14.27 14.67 10.40
CA THR A 279 12.82 14.70 10.20
C THR A 279 12.16 13.39 10.61
N LYS A 280 12.73 12.24 10.24
CA LYS A 280 12.24 10.92 10.67
C LYS A 280 12.27 10.75 12.19
N ILE A 281 13.33 11.21 12.84
CA ILE A 281 13.44 11.19 14.31
C ILE A 281 12.39 12.12 14.94
N ALA A 282 12.20 13.32 14.39
CA ALA A 282 11.18 14.25 14.86
C ALA A 282 9.75 13.67 14.70
N ALA A 283 9.46 13.03 13.57
CA ALA A 283 8.20 12.32 13.33
C ALA A 283 7.99 11.17 14.32
N ARG A 284 9.04 10.38 14.61
CA ARG A 284 8.99 9.33 15.64
C ARG A 284 8.61 9.91 17.00
N ASN A 285 9.27 10.98 17.42
CA ASN A 285 9.04 11.61 18.71
C ASN A 285 7.63 12.20 18.80
N LEU A 286 7.15 12.82 17.73
CA LEU A 286 5.78 13.31 17.64
C LEU A 286 4.78 12.17 17.87
N VAL A 287 4.88 11.08 17.10
CA VAL A 287 3.98 9.93 17.19
C VAL A 287 4.05 9.23 18.55
N ALA A 288 5.24 9.12 19.14
CA ALA A 288 5.44 8.52 20.45
C ALA A 288 4.76 9.33 21.58
N ALA A 289 4.70 10.66 21.45
CA ALA A 289 4.05 11.53 22.43
C ALA A 289 2.52 11.58 22.31
N ARG A 290 1.92 11.01 21.25
CA ARG A 290 0.48 11.08 20.98
C ARG A 290 -0.30 9.97 21.66
N ASP A 291 -0.63 10.15 22.93
CA ASP A 291 -1.43 9.17 23.71
C ASP A 291 -2.94 9.31 23.51
N THR A 292 -3.39 10.43 22.92
CA THR A 292 -4.81 10.70 22.64
C THR A 292 -5.30 10.06 21.35
N ASP A 293 -4.40 9.71 20.43
CA ASP A 293 -4.75 9.10 19.16
C ASP A 293 -4.92 7.57 19.28
N PRO A 294 -5.71 6.94 18.38
CA PRO A 294 -5.84 5.49 18.38
C PRO A 294 -4.49 4.79 18.24
N ASP A 295 -4.16 3.89 19.17
CA ASP A 295 -2.88 3.14 19.18
C ASP A 295 -2.60 2.41 17.85
N ARG A 296 -3.64 2.01 17.10
CA ARG A 296 -3.50 1.44 15.75
C ARG A 296 -2.73 2.37 14.80
N PHE A 297 -2.86 3.70 14.92
CA PHE A 297 -2.17 4.65 14.04
C PHE A 297 -0.69 4.73 14.37
N ARG A 298 -0.33 4.73 15.66
CA ARG A 298 1.05 4.58 16.13
C ARG A 298 1.66 3.28 15.61
N ALA A 299 0.95 2.17 15.75
CA ALA A 299 1.40 0.87 15.27
C ALA A 299 1.61 0.82 13.74
N LEU A 300 0.71 1.44 12.97
CA LEU A 300 0.88 1.56 11.51
C LEU A 300 2.08 2.42 11.14
N TRP A 301 2.34 3.51 11.86
CA TRP A 301 3.54 4.32 11.67
C TRP A 301 4.81 3.50 11.96
N GLU A 302 4.84 2.70 13.03
CA GLU A 302 5.99 1.84 13.34
C GLU A 302 6.24 0.79 12.24
N LEU A 303 5.17 0.19 11.70
CA LEU A 303 5.28 -0.72 10.57
C LEU A 303 5.85 -0.01 9.34
N ALA A 304 5.32 1.18 9.00
CA ALA A 304 5.84 2.00 7.91
C ALA A 304 7.32 2.33 8.09
N PHE A 305 7.72 2.68 9.32
CA PHE A 305 9.10 2.96 9.68
C PHE A 305 10.02 1.76 9.45
N GLY A 306 9.63 0.57 9.94
CA GLY A 306 10.38 -0.66 9.72
C GLY A 306 10.55 -1.00 8.24
N GLN A 307 9.52 -0.78 7.42
CA GLN A 307 9.62 -0.95 5.97
C GLN A 307 10.58 0.06 5.33
N GLY A 308 10.51 1.33 5.73
CA GLY A 308 11.42 2.36 5.24
C GLY A 308 12.88 2.09 5.58
N GLU A 309 13.17 1.58 6.78
CA GLU A 309 14.53 1.18 7.15
C GLU A 309 14.99 -0.09 6.41
N THR A 310 14.07 -0.98 6.06
CA THR A 310 14.37 -2.13 5.21
C THR A 310 14.80 -1.69 3.82
N ILE A 311 14.11 -0.71 3.22
CA ILE A 311 14.48 -0.10 1.93
C ILE A 311 15.84 0.62 2.05
N ALA A 312 16.00 1.46 3.07
CA ALA A 312 17.26 2.16 3.33
C ALA A 312 18.43 1.18 3.51
N GLY A 313 18.15 -0.03 3.99
CA GLY A 313 19.15 -1.06 4.17
C GLY A 313 19.65 -1.78 2.93
N GLN A 314 19.01 -1.58 1.77
CA GLN A 314 19.36 -2.25 0.52
C GLN A 314 20.47 -1.55 -0.27
N SER A 315 20.84 -0.32 0.09
CA SER A 315 21.84 0.46 -0.63
C SER A 315 22.53 1.49 0.26
N ASP A 316 23.84 1.67 0.08
CA ASP A 316 24.66 2.61 0.84
C ASP A 316 24.35 4.08 0.52
N ARG A 317 23.53 4.36 -0.51
CA ARG A 317 23.07 5.71 -0.84
C ARG A 317 22.07 6.28 0.16
N PHE A 318 21.51 5.43 1.03
CA PHE A 318 20.52 5.84 2.03
C PHE A 318 21.11 5.86 3.42
N ARG A 319 20.63 6.79 4.22
CA ARG A 319 20.99 6.88 5.64
C ARG A 319 19.97 6.09 6.45
N ARG A 320 20.46 5.21 7.31
CA ARG A 320 19.62 4.53 8.31
C ARG A 320 19.48 5.41 9.54
N VAL A 321 18.30 5.41 10.13
CA VAL A 321 18.10 6.01 11.44
C VAL A 321 18.60 4.99 12.45
N GLY A 322 19.66 5.31 13.19
CA GLY A 322 20.19 4.43 14.23
C GLY A 322 19.09 3.92 15.16
N LYS A 323 19.25 2.69 15.68
CA LYS A 323 18.43 2.27 16.82
C LYS A 323 18.70 3.27 17.94
N ALA A 324 17.65 3.85 18.50
CA ALA A 324 17.79 4.58 19.75
C ALA A 324 18.21 3.53 20.79
N ASP A 325 19.36 3.76 21.42
CA ASP A 325 19.85 2.97 22.56
C ASP A 325 18.91 3.13 23.77
#